data_AF-A0A5C8ZN25-F1
#
_entry.id   AF-A0A5C8ZN25-F1
#
_cell.length_a   1.000
_cell.length_b   1.000
_cell.length_c   1.000
_cell.angle_alpha   90.00
_cell.angle_beta   90.00
_cell.angle_gamma   90.00
#
_symmetry.space_group_name_H-M   'P 1'
#
loop_
_entity.id
_entity.type
_entity.pdbx_description
1 polymer ?
#
loop_
_entity_poly.entity_id
_entity_poly.type
_entity_poly.pdbx_seq_one_letter_code
_entity_poly.pdbx_strand_id
1 'polypeptide(L)'
;MRTDIAEVLIDIEAQLRQLGLWDKIPPSTEALASTEPFCVDTLTLPQWLQFVFLPTLYQMLEAEQPLPERCAITPMAEEYFRHTGHGVEGLLEALTRVDNLLTSDGEG
;
A
#
# COMPACT_ATOMS: atom_id res chain seq x y z
N MET A 1 -11.03 -1.08 -14.60
CA MET A 1 -11.10 -0.31 -13.35
C MET A 1 -10.64 -1.15 -12.16
N ARG A 2 -11.34 -2.22 -11.77
CA ARG A 2 -10.86 -3.13 -10.70
C ARG A 2 -9.63 -3.97 -11.08
N THR A 3 -9.53 -4.39 -12.34
CA THR A 3 -8.34 -5.10 -12.86
C THR A 3 -7.09 -4.21 -12.80
N ASP A 4 -7.21 -2.93 -13.16
CA ASP A 4 -6.10 -1.97 -13.09
C ASP A 4 -5.56 -1.82 -11.66
N ILE A 5 -6.45 -1.83 -10.66
CA ILE A 5 -6.04 -1.80 -9.25
C ILE A 5 -5.26 -3.06 -8.90
N ALA A 6 -5.79 -4.24 -9.24
CA ALA A 6 -5.09 -5.51 -8.99
C ALA A 6 -3.70 -5.55 -9.65
N GLU A 7 -3.57 -5.06 -10.88
CA GLU A 7 -2.28 -4.95 -11.57
C GLU A 7 -1.30 -4.05 -10.82
N VAL A 8 -1.76 -2.91 -10.30
CA VAL A 8 -0.92 -2.01 -9.51
C VAL A 8 -0.53 -2.63 -8.16
N LEU A 9 -1.42 -3.39 -7.51
CA LEU A 9 -1.09 -4.11 -6.27
C LEU A 9 0.02 -5.15 -6.51
N ILE A 10 0.00 -5.85 -7.65
CA ILE A 10 1.05 -6.78 -8.05
C ILE A 10 2.37 -6.02 -8.29
N ASP A 11 2.32 -4.85 -8.92
CA ASP A 11 3.51 -4.02 -9.14
C ASP A 11 4.12 -3.55 -7.81
N ILE A 12 3.31 -3.06 -6.86
CA ILE A 12 3.76 -2.67 -5.51
C ILE A 12 4.47 -3.85 -4.83
N GLU A 13 3.90 -5.05 -4.86
CA GLU A 13 4.52 -6.26 -4.32
C GLU A 13 5.88 -6.56 -4.99
N ALA A 14 5.94 -6.45 -6.31
CA ALA A 14 7.16 -6.68 -7.07
C ALA A 14 8.25 -5.65 -6.70
N GLN A 15 7.89 -4.37 -6.59
CA GLN A 15 8.81 -3.30 -6.18
C GLN A 15 9.33 -3.51 -4.76
N LEU A 16 8.46 -3.84 -3.80
CA LEU A 16 8.86 -4.14 -2.42
C LEU A 16 9.87 -5.30 -2.36
N ARG A 17 9.66 -6.35 -3.16
CA ARG A 17 10.61 -7.47 -3.26
C ARG A 17 11.92 -7.07 -3.91
N GLN A 18 11.88 -6.31 -5.00
CA GLN A 18 13.08 -5.84 -5.70
C GLN A 18 13.94 -4.92 -4.81
N LEU A 19 13.29 -4.08 -4.00
CA LEU A 19 13.94 -3.18 -3.05
C LEU A 19 14.40 -3.89 -1.77
N GLY A 20 14.08 -5.18 -1.60
CA GLY A 20 14.40 -5.93 -0.38
C GLY A 20 13.63 -5.48 0.85
N LEU A 21 12.50 -4.78 0.65
CA LEU A 21 11.59 -4.30 1.70
C LEU A 21 10.48 -5.30 2.03
N TRP A 22 10.38 -6.39 1.27
CA TRP A 22 9.43 -7.46 1.51
C TRP A 22 9.85 -8.31 2.71
N ASP A 23 9.03 -8.31 3.75
CA ASP A 23 9.26 -9.09 4.96
C ASP A 23 8.67 -10.49 4.80
N LYS A 24 9.41 -11.50 5.26
CA LYS A 24 8.91 -12.88 5.31
C LYS A 24 8.13 -13.17 6.59
N ILE A 25 8.39 -12.38 7.63
CA ILE A 25 7.83 -12.58 8.95
C ILE A 25 6.78 -11.49 9.16
N PRO A 26 5.49 -11.86 9.34
CA PRO A 26 4.47 -10.88 9.66
C PRO A 26 4.75 -10.27 11.04
N PRO A 27 4.47 -8.97 11.21
CA PRO A 27 4.52 -8.33 12.52
C PRO A 27 3.49 -8.94 13.47
N SER A 28 3.66 -8.72 14.77
CA SER A 28 2.73 -9.23 15.79
C SER A 28 1.30 -8.77 15.52
N THR A 29 0.33 -9.61 15.87
CA THR A 29 -1.10 -9.26 15.76
C THR A 29 -1.47 -7.99 16.53
N GLU A 30 -0.78 -7.69 17.63
CA GLU A 30 -0.95 -6.43 18.37
C GLU A 30 -0.51 -5.21 17.55
N ALA A 31 0.58 -5.31 16.78
CA ALA A 31 1.05 -4.24 15.90
C ALA A 31 0.10 -4.05 14.71
N LEU A 32 -0.40 -5.15 14.13
CA LEU A 32 -1.41 -5.11 13.07
C LEU A 32 -2.76 -4.53 13.54
N ALA A 33 -3.06 -4.67 14.83
CA ALA A 33 -4.28 -4.16 15.45
C ALA A 33 -4.17 -2.70 15.94
N SER A 34 -3.11 -1.98 15.56
CA SER A 34 -2.97 -0.57 15.91
C SER A 34 -4.13 0.26 15.38
N THR A 35 -4.67 1.14 16.22
CA THR A 35 -5.78 2.03 15.89
C THR A 35 -5.34 3.32 15.20
N GLU A 36 -4.03 3.56 15.11
CA GLU A 36 -3.50 4.74 14.46
C GLU A 36 -3.55 4.62 12.93
N PRO A 37 -3.69 5.75 12.21
CA PRO A 37 -3.68 5.74 10.76
C PRO A 37 -2.39 5.11 10.24
N PHE A 38 -2.50 4.19 9.29
CA PHE A 38 -1.37 3.43 8.70
C PHE A 38 -0.55 2.63 9.71
N CYS A 39 -1.05 2.42 10.93
CA CYS A 39 -0.33 1.76 12.03
C CYS A 39 1.07 2.35 12.28
N VAL A 40 1.26 3.65 12.03
CA VAL A 40 2.59 4.32 11.97
C VAL A 40 3.44 4.20 13.23
N ASP A 41 2.82 4.00 14.39
CA ASP A 41 3.52 3.82 15.66
C ASP A 41 4.13 2.42 15.82
N THR A 42 3.54 1.43 15.13
CA THR A 42 3.86 0.01 15.33
C THR A 42 4.47 -0.66 14.11
N LEU A 43 4.20 -0.15 12.89
CA LEU A 43 4.63 -0.74 11.63
C LEU A 43 5.44 0.25 10.81
N THR A 44 6.42 -0.28 10.09
CA THR A 44 7.03 0.47 8.98
C THR A 44 6.09 0.52 7.79
N LEU A 45 6.24 1.54 6.93
CA LEU A 45 5.46 1.66 5.71
C LEU A 45 5.45 0.37 4.85
N PRO A 46 6.58 -0.28 4.52
CA PRO A 46 6.56 -1.51 3.73
C PRO A 46 5.85 -2.67 4.43
N GLN A 47 5.90 -2.74 5.77
CA GLN A 47 5.15 -3.75 6.54
C GLN A 47 3.65 -3.49 6.50
N TRP A 48 3.23 -2.24 6.67
CA TRP A 48 1.83 -1.86 6.52
C TRP A 48 1.32 -2.14 5.10
N LEU A 49 2.12 -1.82 4.08
CA LEU A 49 1.79 -2.10 2.67
C LEU A 49 1.53 -3.59 2.44
N GLN A 50 2.47 -4.45 2.84
CA GLN A 50 2.39 -5.87 2.53
C GLN A 50 1.40 -6.65 3.40
N PHE A 51 1.22 -6.28 4.67
CA PHE A 51 0.41 -7.05 5.63
C PHE A 51 -0.98 -6.47 5.90
N VAL A 52 -1.21 -5.20 5.58
CA VAL A 52 -2.51 -4.55 5.78
C VAL A 52 -3.08 -4.11 4.44
N PHE A 53 -2.38 -3.25 3.71
CA PHE A 53 -2.91 -2.61 2.51
C PHE A 53 -3.19 -3.59 1.36
N LEU A 54 -2.18 -4.35 0.92
CA LEU A 54 -2.32 -5.33 -0.15
C LEU A 54 -3.44 -6.35 0.13
N PRO A 55 -3.42 -7.11 1.26
CA PRO A 55 -4.45 -8.10 1.52
C PRO A 55 -5.84 -7.48 1.69
N THR A 56 -5.94 -6.29 2.28
CA THR A 56 -7.22 -5.60 2.44
C THR A 56 -7.83 -5.25 1.09
N LEU A 57 -7.06 -4.66 0.18
CA LEU A 57 -7.57 -4.33 -1.15
C LEU A 57 -7.88 -5.58 -1.99
N TYR A 58 -7.05 -6.63 -1.94
CA TYR A 58 -7.39 -7.89 -2.60
C TYR A 58 -8.72 -8.45 -2.09
N GLN A 59 -8.94 -8.50 -0.77
CA GLN A 59 -10.20 -8.94 -0.18
C GLN A 59 -11.38 -8.10 -0.65
N MET A 60 -11.24 -6.77 -0.70
CA MET A 60 -12.30 -5.87 -1.15
C MET A 60 -12.62 -6.06 -2.63
N LEU A 61 -11.60 -6.26 -3.47
CA LEU A 61 -11.75 -6.57 -4.90
C LEU A 61 -12.48 -7.90 -5.10
N GLU A 62 -12.08 -8.95 -4.37
CA GLU A 62 -12.68 -10.29 -4.42
C GLU A 62 -14.13 -10.30 -3.90
N ALA A 63 -14.40 -9.60 -2.80
CA ALA A 63 -15.71 -9.50 -2.19
C ALA A 63 -16.63 -8.46 -2.86
N GLU A 64 -16.14 -7.85 -3.95
CA GLU A 64 -16.79 -6.78 -4.69
C GLU A 64 -17.25 -5.58 -3.85
N GLN A 65 -16.58 -5.33 -2.72
CA GLN A 65 -16.90 -4.27 -1.78
C GLN A 65 -16.51 -2.88 -2.32
N PRO A 66 -17.16 -1.80 -1.85
CA PRO A 66 -16.75 -0.45 -2.18
C PRO A 66 -15.33 -0.21 -1.67
N LEU A 67 -14.47 0.26 -2.56
CA LEU A 67 -13.08 0.57 -2.27
C LEU A 67 -12.97 1.85 -1.41
N PRO A 68 -11.87 2.05 -0.66
CA PRO A 68 -11.71 3.27 0.12
C PRO A 68 -11.69 4.49 -0.80
N GLU A 69 -12.61 5.44 -0.57
CA GLU A 69 -12.76 6.65 -1.39
C GLU A 69 -11.56 7.62 -1.27
N ARG A 70 -10.73 7.45 -0.24
CA ARG A 70 -9.50 8.23 -0.04
C ARG A 70 -8.38 7.34 0.46
N CYS A 71 -7.33 7.22 -0.35
CA CYS A 71 -6.02 6.76 0.08
C CYS A 71 -5.00 7.85 -0.26
N ALA A 72 -4.14 8.17 0.70
CA ALA A 72 -3.09 9.17 0.57
C ALA A 72 -1.79 8.54 1.08
N ILE A 73 -1.38 7.44 0.45
CA ILE A 73 -0.20 6.67 0.84
C ILE A 73 1.06 7.29 0.24
N THR A 74 0.94 7.86 -0.96
CA THR A 74 2.01 8.56 -1.68
C THR A 74 2.78 9.57 -0.80
N PRO A 75 2.15 10.57 -0.15
CA PRO A 75 2.89 11.53 0.67
C PRO A 75 3.59 10.89 1.88
N MET A 76 3.02 9.81 2.44
CA MET A 76 3.66 9.07 3.52
C MET A 76 4.87 8.29 3.01
N ALA A 77 4.77 7.70 1.81
CA ALA A 77 5.87 7.01 1.15
C ALA A 77 7.01 7.96 0.77
N GLU A 78 6.68 9.12 0.22
CA GLU A 78 7.66 10.16 -0.06
C GLU A 78 8.40 10.61 1.20
N GLU A 79 7.70 10.80 2.32
CA GLU A 79 8.35 11.17 3.58
C GLU A 79 9.24 10.05 4.13
N TYR A 80 8.75 8.80 4.09
CA TYR A 80 9.51 7.63 4.54
C TYR A 80 10.78 7.43 3.72
N PHE A 81 10.68 7.57 2.40
CA PHE A 81 11.80 7.40 1.47
C PHE A 81 12.56 8.69 1.15
N ARG A 82 12.21 9.83 1.76
CA ARG A 82 12.86 11.13 1.51
C ARG A 82 14.39 11.07 1.66
N HIS A 83 14.86 10.22 2.57
CA HIS A 83 16.30 10.02 2.85
C HIS A 83 16.86 8.72 2.23
N THR A 84 16.01 7.92 1.60
CA THR A 84 16.40 6.72 0.88
C THR A 84 16.87 7.14 -0.52
N GLY A 85 18.02 6.62 -0.96
CA GLY A 85 18.62 7.02 -2.23
C GLY A 85 17.82 6.59 -3.47
N HIS A 86 18.47 6.60 -4.63
CA HIS A 86 17.87 6.18 -5.90
C HIS A 86 17.40 4.72 -5.86
N GLY A 87 16.21 4.44 -6.43
CA GLY A 87 15.65 3.10 -6.57
C GLY A 87 14.18 2.97 -6.18
N VAL A 88 13.65 3.86 -5.35
CA VAL A 88 12.26 3.82 -4.86
C VAL A 88 11.24 4.43 -5.83
N GLU A 89 11.69 5.00 -6.95
CA GLU A 89 10.86 5.72 -7.92
C GLU A 89 9.72 4.83 -8.44
N GLY A 90 10.03 3.58 -8.82
CA GLY A 90 9.00 2.64 -9.28
C GLY A 90 7.95 2.33 -8.23
N LEU A 91 8.35 2.19 -6.95
CA LEU A 91 7.41 1.99 -5.84
C LEU A 91 6.52 3.23 -5.64
N LEU A 92 7.11 4.44 -5.66
CA LEU A 92 6.36 5.69 -5.50
C LEU A 92 5.37 5.91 -6.65
N GLU A 93 5.75 5.59 -7.88
CA GLU A 93 4.86 5.66 -9.05
C GLU A 93 3.68 4.68 -8.91
N ALA A 94 3.94 3.45 -8.47
CA ALA A 94 2.90 2.45 -8.25
C ALA A 94 1.92 2.89 -7.14
N LEU A 95 2.44 3.44 -6.03
CA LEU A 95 1.63 3.98 -4.93
C LEU A 95 0.78 5.19 -5.39
N THR A 96 1.36 6.09 -6.18
CA THR A 96 0.62 7.21 -6.77
C THR A 96 -0.50 6.73 -7.68
N ARG A 97 -0.24 5.68 -8.46
CA ARG A 97 -1.23 5.12 -9.37
C ARG A 97 -2.39 4.47 -8.62
N VAL A 98 -2.14 3.73 -7.53
CA VAL A 98 -3.22 3.15 -6.73
C VAL A 98 -4.03 4.24 -6.02
N ASP A 99 -3.40 5.26 -5.45
CA ASP A 99 -4.10 6.39 -4.81
C ASP A 99 -5.06 7.08 -5.79
N ASN A 100 -4.61 7.31 -7.03
CA ASN A 100 -5.44 7.91 -8.08
C ASN A 100 -6.59 7.01 -8.52
N LEU A 101 -6.34 5.70 -8.69
CA LEU A 101 -7.38 4.74 -9.07
C LEU A 101 -8.46 4.62 -8.00
N LEU A 102 -8.07 4.62 -6.72
CA LEU A 102 -9.00 4.55 -5.58
C LEU A 102 -9.81 5.84 -5.44
N THR A 103 -9.18 7.00 -5.61
CA THR A 103 -9.85 8.30 -5.51
C THR A 103 -10.82 8.54 -6.68
N SER A 104 -10.51 8.01 -7.87
CA SER A 104 -11.34 8.19 -9.08
C SER A 104 -12.57 7.27 -9.12
N ASP A 105 -12.62 6.21 -8.31
CA ASP A 105 -13.77 5.27 -8.23
C ASP A 105 -14.90 5.80 -7.32
N GLY A 106 -14.64 6.85 -6.52
CA GLY A 106 -15.62 7.46 -5.59
C GLY A 106 -16.58 8.48 -6.22
N GLU A 107 -16.48 8.75 -7.52
CA GLU A 107 -17.41 9.66 -8.22
C GLU A 107 -18.49 8.82 -8.93
N GLY A 108 -19.56 8.48 -8.21
CA GLY A 108 -20.74 7.78 -8.74
C GLY A 108 -22.00 7.97 -7.89
#